data_AF-A0A934RWT4-F1
#
_entry.id   AF-A0A934RWT4-F1
#
_cell.length_a   1.000
_cell.length_b   1.000
_cell.length_c   1.000
_cell.angle_alpha   90.00
_cell.angle_beta   90.00
_cell.angle_gamma   90.00
#
_symmetry.space_group_name_H-M   'P 1'
#
loop_
_entity.id
_entity.type
_entity.pdbx_description
1 polymer ?
#
loop_
_entity_poly.entity_id
_entity_poly.type
_entity_poly.pdbx_seq_one_letter_code
_entity_poly.pdbx_strand_id
1 'polypeptide(L)'
;MEDEPVEFPISDELDLHTFRPKEVKELLPDYFELCREKGIYRVRVIHGKGTGALRELVHGQLRKSELVEQFELGDQTSGGWGATIVWLKK
;
A
#
# COMPACT_ATOMS: atom_id res chain seq x y z
N MET A 1 9.04 10.70 25.14
CA MET A 1 10.06 10.09 24.27
C MET A 1 9.53 10.33 22.88
N GLU A 2 10.15 11.25 22.14
CA GLU A 2 9.85 11.39 20.72
C GLU A 2 10.43 10.14 20.06
N ASP A 3 9.57 9.34 19.44
CA ASP A 3 10.02 8.17 18.67
C ASP A 3 10.91 8.69 17.53
N GLU A 4 12.17 8.27 17.49
CA GLU A 4 13.05 8.57 16.36
C GLU A 4 12.42 8.01 15.07
N PRO A 5 12.45 8.76 13.95
CA PRO A 5 11.86 8.30 12.71
C PRO A 5 12.56 7.03 12.24
N VAL A 6 11.80 5.93 12.14
CA VAL A 6 12.28 4.67 11.56
C VAL A 6 12.40 4.86 10.06
N GLU A 7 13.61 4.77 9.52
CA GLU A 7 13.82 4.71 8.07
C GLU A 7 13.26 3.40 7.53
N PHE A 8 12.15 3.48 6.80
CA PHE A 8 11.56 2.34 6.11
C PHE A 8 12.14 2.24 4.69
N PRO A 9 12.80 1.14 4.31
CA PRO A 9 13.28 0.98 2.95
C PRO A 9 12.08 0.93 2.00
N ILE A 10 12.05 1.84 1.04
CA ILE A 10 11.03 1.87 0.00
C ILE A 10 11.32 0.74 -0.99
N SER A 11 10.39 -0.19 -1.11
CA SER A 11 10.43 -1.36 -1.98
C SER A 11 9.13 -1.51 -2.78
N ASP A 12 9.01 -2.60 -3.53
CA ASP A 12 7.80 -3.01 -4.21
C ASP A 12 6.75 -3.63 -3.26
N GLU A 13 6.96 -3.62 -1.94
CA GLU A 13 6.02 -4.13 -0.96
C GLU A 13 5.77 -3.16 0.19
N LEU A 14 4.50 -3.02 0.60
CA LEU A 14 4.11 -2.25 1.78
C LEU A 14 3.23 -3.11 2.69
N ASP A 15 3.76 -3.47 3.86
CA ASP A 15 3.01 -4.20 4.88
C ASP A 15 2.31 -3.26 5.85
N LEU A 16 0.98 -3.32 5.89
CA LEU A 16 0.15 -2.45 6.73
C LEU A 16 -0.12 -3.02 8.13
N HIS A 17 0.34 -4.23 8.48
CA HIS A 17 0.12 -4.81 9.82
C HIS A 17 0.81 -4.01 10.93
N THR A 18 1.86 -3.25 10.60
CA THR A 18 2.59 -2.40 11.56
C THR A 18 2.00 -1.00 11.70
N PHE A 19 0.96 -0.67 10.94
CA PHE A 19 0.37 0.66 10.89
C PHE A 19 -1.04 0.68 11.47
N ARG A 20 -1.41 1.77 12.12
CA ARG A 20 -2.78 1.99 12.57
C ARG A 20 -3.65 2.36 11.37
N PRO A 21 -4.93 1.93 11.32
CA PRO A 21 -5.83 2.25 10.20
C PRO A 21 -5.95 3.74 9.86
N LYS A 22 -5.77 4.63 10.85
CA LYS A 22 -5.79 6.08 10.65
C LYS A 22 -4.58 6.61 9.87
N GLU A 23 -3.43 5.95 10.00
CA GLU A 23 -2.16 6.33 9.35
C GLU A 23 -2.16 5.94 7.87
N VAL A 24 -2.89 4.87 7.51
CA VAL A 24 -2.90 4.32 6.14
C VAL A 24 -3.36 5.32 5.08
N LYS A 25 -4.25 6.27 5.43
CA LYS A 25 -4.76 7.26 4.48
C LYS A 25 -3.68 8.25 4.02
N GLU A 26 -2.78 8.62 4.91
CA GLU A 26 -1.67 9.53 4.63
C GLU A 26 -0.47 8.75 4.10
N LEU A 27 -0.23 7.55 4.64
CA LEU A 27 0.89 6.69 4.24
C LEU A 27 0.85 6.27 2.77
N LEU A 28 -0.31 5.89 2.23
CA LEU A 28 -0.38 5.32 0.87
C LEU A 28 0.08 6.32 -0.21
N PRO A 29 -0.42 7.57 -0.27
CA PRO A 29 0.09 8.59 -1.19
C PRO A 29 1.60 8.79 -1.08
N ASP A 30 2.11 9.05 0.13
CA ASP A 30 3.52 9.34 0.36
C ASP A 30 4.41 8.16 -0.08
N TYR A 31 4.01 6.94 0.26
CA TYR A 31 4.75 5.74 -0.15
C TYR A 31 4.77 5.58 -1.67
N PHE A 32 3.65 5.85 -2.35
CA PHE A 32 3.57 5.75 -3.81
C PHE A 32 4.38 6.82 -4.53
N GLU A 33 4.46 8.04 -4.00
CA GLU A 33 5.36 9.08 -4.54
C GLU A 33 6.81 8.63 -4.46
N LEU A 34 7.24 8.14 -3.29
CA LEU A 34 8.59 7.61 -3.09
C LEU A 34 8.89 6.39 -3.97
N CYS A 35 7.91 5.51 -4.20
CA CYS A 35 8.04 4.41 -5.15
C CYS A 35 8.29 4.94 -6.57
N ARG A 36 7.52 5.92 -7.03
CA ARG A 36 7.69 6.52 -8.37
C ARG A 36 9.05 7.19 -8.52
N GLU A 37 9.52 7.92 -7.52
CA GLU A 37 10.87 8.53 -7.52
C GLU A 37 11.98 7.49 -7.65
N LYS A 38 11.76 6.27 -7.12
CA LYS A 38 12.69 5.14 -7.22
C LYS A 38 12.47 4.25 -8.44
N GLY A 39 11.52 4.58 -9.32
CA GLY A 39 11.21 3.80 -10.51
C GLY A 39 10.44 2.50 -10.22
N ILE A 40 9.81 2.39 -9.04
CA ILE A 40 8.99 1.26 -8.63
C ILE A 40 7.53 1.58 -8.98
N TYR A 41 7.02 0.94 -10.04
CA TYR A 41 5.67 1.22 -10.54
C TYR A 41 4.66 0.10 -10.27
N ARG A 42 5.09 -1.00 -9.66
CA ARG A 42 4.23 -2.11 -9.25
C ARG A 42 4.48 -2.38 -7.78
N VAL A 43 3.47 -2.14 -6.94
CA VAL A 43 3.57 -2.23 -5.48
C VAL A 43 2.55 -3.24 -4.96
N ARG A 44 2.99 -4.13 -4.07
CA ARG A 44 2.13 -5.07 -3.33
C ARG A 44 1.81 -4.49 -1.96
N VAL A 45 0.56 -4.08 -1.77
CA VAL A 45 0.07 -3.57 -0.48
C VAL A 45 -0.55 -4.74 0.30
N ILE A 46 0.10 -5.13 1.40
CA ILE A 46 -0.31 -6.24 2.26
C ILE A 46 -1.15 -5.66 3.40
N HIS A 47 -2.45 -5.97 3.40
CA HIS A 47 -3.41 -5.50 4.42
C HIS A 47 -3.98 -6.64 5.27
N GLY A 48 -3.54 -7.88 5.00
CA GLY A 48 -4.07 -9.06 5.65
C GLY A 48 -5.50 -9.39 5.24
N LYS A 49 -5.96 -10.56 5.71
CA LYS A 49 -7.29 -11.09 5.41
C LYS A 49 -8.32 -10.54 6.40
N GLY A 50 -8.16 -10.83 7.69
CA GLY A 50 -9.00 -10.27 8.76
C GLY A 50 -10.50 -10.27 8.44
N THR A 51 -11.20 -9.21 8.84
CA THR A 51 -12.61 -8.95 8.49
C THR A 51 -12.78 -8.30 7.11
N GLY A 52 -11.69 -7.96 6.42
CA GLY A 52 -11.69 -7.17 5.18
C GLY A 52 -11.78 -5.64 5.40
N ALA A 53 -11.89 -5.14 6.63
CA ALA A 53 -12.00 -3.70 6.87
C ALA A 53 -10.80 -2.90 6.34
N LEU A 54 -9.57 -3.40 6.52
CA LEU A 54 -8.38 -2.73 6.02
C LEU A 54 -8.28 -2.78 4.49
N ARG A 55 -8.69 -3.90 3.87
CA ARG A 55 -8.83 -4.01 2.41
C ARG A 55 -9.78 -2.94 1.86
N GLU A 56 -10.96 -2.78 2.45
CA GLU A 56 -11.93 -1.77 2.00
C GLU A 56 -11.38 -0.35 2.16
N LEU A 57 -10.65 -0.07 3.24
CA LEU A 57 -9.98 1.21 3.43
C LEU A 57 -8.92 1.46 2.35
N VAL A 58 -8.05 0.48 2.08
CA VAL A 58 -7.03 0.54 1.02
C VAL A 58 -7.70 0.77 -0.33
N HIS A 59 -8.65 -0.08 -0.73
CA HIS A 59 -9.35 0.03 -2.02
C HIS A 59 -10.07 1.37 -2.14
N GLY A 60 -10.65 1.89 -1.06
CA GLY A 60 -11.27 3.22 -1.02
C GLY A 60 -10.28 4.36 -1.27
N GLN A 61 -9.03 4.26 -0.81
CA GLN A 61 -7.97 5.22 -1.15
C GLN A 61 -7.51 5.05 -2.60
N LEU A 62 -7.27 3.82 -3.04
CA LEU A 62 -6.77 3.53 -4.39
C LEU A 62 -7.72 4.04 -5.49
N ARG A 63 -9.04 3.88 -5.31
CA ARG A 63 -10.04 4.41 -6.27
C ARG A 63 -10.00 5.93 -6.43
N LYS A 64 -9.49 6.65 -5.44
CA LYS A 64 -9.43 8.12 -5.43
C LYS A 64 -8.05 8.66 -5.79
N SER A 65 -7.03 7.79 -5.85
CA SER A 65 -5.65 8.22 -6.03
C SER A 65 -5.38 8.56 -7.48
N GLU A 66 -4.83 9.75 -7.72
CA GLU A 66 -4.39 10.16 -9.06
C GLU A 66 -3.09 9.46 -9.49
N LEU A 67 -2.33 8.91 -8.53
CA LEU A 67 -1.06 8.20 -8.76
C LEU A 67 -1.27 6.77 -9.27
N VAL A 68 -2.45 6.19 -9.03
CA VAL A 68 -2.76 4.79 -9.37
C VAL A 68 -3.30 4.71 -10.80
N GLU A 69 -2.73 3.81 -11.60
CA GLU A 69 -3.22 3.45 -12.93
C GLU A 69 -4.30 2.37 -12.84
N GLN A 70 -4.03 1.31 -12.08
CA GLN A 70 -4.95 0.21 -11.84
C GLN A 70 -4.57 -0.55 -10.56
N PHE A 71 -5.48 -1.36 -10.04
CA PHE A 71 -5.20 -2.26 -8.93
C PHE A 71 -6.12 -3.49 -8.95
N GLU A 72 -5.62 -4.59 -8.39
CA GLU A 72 -6.38 -5.84 -8.25
C GLU A 72 -5.98 -6.58 -6.97
N LEU A 73 -6.80 -7.54 -6.53
CA LEU A 73 -6.41 -8.42 -5.44
C LEU A 73 -5.26 -9.33 -5.86
N GLY A 74 -4.39 -9.67 -4.91
CA GLY A 74 -3.34 -10.64 -5.16
C GLY A 74 -3.87 -12.02 -5.59
N ASP A 75 -3.02 -12.77 -6.28
CA ASP A 75 -3.26 -14.17 -6.63
C ASP A 75 -2.73 -15.11 -5.53
N GLN A 76 -2.76 -16.43 -5.78
CA GLN A 76 -2.28 -17.42 -4.80
C GLN A 76 -0.81 -17.25 -4.40
N THR A 77 0.02 -16.65 -5.26
CA THR A 77 1.45 -16.42 -5.04
C THR A 77 1.75 -15.05 -4.44
N SER A 78 0.84 -14.08 -4.60
CA SER A 78 1.01 -12.70 -4.18
C SER A 78 0.13 -12.29 -2.99
N GLY A 79 -0.34 -13.25 -2.19
CA GLY A 79 -1.08 -13.00 -0.93
C GLY A 79 -2.60 -13.16 -1.00
N GLY A 80 -3.14 -13.51 -2.17
CA GLY A 80 -4.57 -13.67 -2.40
C GLY A 80 -5.34 -12.39 -2.06
N TRP A 81 -6.54 -12.56 -1.52
CA TRP A 81 -7.34 -11.44 -1.03
C TRP A 81 -6.77 -10.73 0.21
N GLY A 82 -5.62 -11.18 0.74
CA GLY A 82 -4.90 -10.51 1.83
C GLY A 82 -3.94 -9.41 1.37
N ALA A 83 -3.77 -9.25 0.06
CA ALA A 83 -2.96 -8.21 -0.53
C ALA A 83 -3.64 -7.62 -1.78
N THR A 84 -3.23 -6.41 -2.13
CA THR A 84 -3.64 -5.71 -3.35
C THR A 84 -2.40 -5.37 -4.16
N ILE A 85 -2.38 -5.73 -5.43
CA ILE A 85 -1.36 -5.30 -6.39
C ILE A 85 -1.80 -3.99 -6.99
N VAL A 86 -0.93 -2.99 -6.93
CA VAL A 86 -1.15 -1.63 -7.39
C VAL A 86 -0.14 -1.33 -8.49
N TRP A 87 -0.63 -0.82 -9.63
CA TRP A 87 0.21 -0.25 -10.67
C TRP A 87 0.10 1.26 -10.60
N LEU A 88 1.25 1.92 -10.48
CA LEU A 88 1.37 3.37 -10.42
C LEU A 88 1.60 3.92 -11.82
N LYS A 89 1.08 5.13 -12.07
CA LYS A 89 1.36 5.87 -13.29
C LYS A 89 2.84 6.24 -13.34
N LYS A 90 3.42 6.17 -14.54
CA LYS A 90 4.79 6.64 -14.80
C LYS A 90 4.86 8.15 -14.61
#